data_AF-A0A7D8UPM4-F1
#
_entry.id   AF-A0A7D8UPM4-F1
#
_cell.length_a   1.000
_cell.length_b   1.000
_cell.length_c   1.000
_cell.angle_alpha   90.00
_cell.angle_beta   90.00
_cell.angle_gamma   90.00
#
_symmetry.space_group_name_H-M   'P 1'
#
loop_
_entity.id
_entity.type
_entity.pdbx_description
1 polymer ?
#
loop_
_entity_poly.entity_id
_entity_poly.type
_entity_poly.pdbx_seq_one_letter_code
_entity_poly.pdbx_strand_id
1 'polypeptide(L)'
;MPDWSDFDRLPYINCIIKEGMRWRPAAPVGIPHRVAQDDWYEGMLIPKDSSIFIPNWALHHSERFGYEDPDAFKPERYINHPKPANDYAGGSDYNNRDKLLQHAHHYGYGAGRRICPGIHLAERTQWRMVAKVLWAFDIQIPIDPKTGECFKLDPDNYNEGFLHGPAPFEAIFAPRSQKHMDVIKAELPGAKSFLKPYE
;
A
#
# COMPACT_ATOMS: atom_id res chain seq x y z
N MET A 1 3.08 12.18 19.56
CA MET A 1 2.46 11.40 18.48
C MET A 1 3.49 11.26 17.37
N PRO A 2 3.60 10.11 16.68
CA PRO A 2 4.61 9.92 15.65
C PRO A 2 4.52 10.96 14.53
N ASP A 3 5.67 11.42 14.06
CA ASP A 3 5.82 12.28 12.89
C ASP A 3 6.88 11.74 11.93
N TRP A 4 7.12 12.45 10.82
CA TRP A 4 8.02 11.97 9.77
C TRP A 4 9.48 11.81 10.23
N SER A 5 9.91 12.52 11.28
CA SER A 5 11.25 12.36 11.88
C SER A 5 11.43 11.03 12.61
N ASP A 6 10.35 10.28 12.87
CA ASP A 6 10.42 8.92 13.41
C ASP A 6 10.64 7.84 12.32
N PHE A 7 10.63 8.19 11.03
CA PHE A 7 10.66 7.22 9.91
C PHE A 7 11.78 6.18 10.03
N ASP A 8 13.02 6.63 10.18
CA ASP A 8 14.19 5.74 10.25
C ASP A 8 14.22 4.87 11.52
N ARG A 9 13.44 5.24 12.55
CA ARG A 9 13.35 4.51 13.82
C ARG A 9 12.22 3.49 13.84
N LEU A 10 11.30 3.54 12.88
CA LEU A 10 10.12 2.65 12.80
C LEU A 10 10.03 1.96 11.42
N PRO A 11 11.07 1.24 10.97
CA PRO A 11 11.15 0.68 9.62
C PRO A 11 10.06 -0.36 9.33
N TYR A 12 9.57 -1.04 10.37
CA TYR A 12 8.54 -2.07 10.23
C TYR A 12 7.19 -1.50 9.75
N ILE A 13 6.89 -0.24 10.05
CA ILE A 13 5.68 0.43 9.56
C ILE A 13 5.70 0.51 8.02
N ASN A 14 6.85 0.83 7.45
CA ASN A 14 7.02 0.86 6.01
C ASN A 14 6.89 -0.54 5.40
N CYS A 15 7.36 -1.58 6.10
CA CYS A 15 7.19 -2.97 5.68
C CYS A 15 5.70 -3.36 5.59
N ILE A 16 4.89 -2.96 6.57
CA ILE A 16 3.42 -3.19 6.58
C ILE A 16 2.77 -2.53 5.37
N ILE A 17 3.16 -1.29 5.05
CA ILE A 17 2.57 -0.54 3.93
C ILE A 17 2.91 -1.19 2.58
N LYS A 18 4.19 -1.53 2.37
CA LYS A 18 4.63 -2.20 1.13
C LYS A 18 3.97 -3.55 0.95
N GLU A 19 3.83 -4.32 2.02
CA GLU A 19 3.13 -5.61 1.92
C GLU A 19 1.64 -5.42 1.66
N GLY A 20 0.99 -4.40 2.23
CA GLY A 20 -0.40 -4.07 1.91
C GLY A 20 -0.59 -3.74 0.44
N MET A 21 0.30 -2.91 -0.10
CA MET A 21 0.25 -2.52 -1.51
C MET A 21 0.63 -3.65 -2.48
N ARG A 22 1.47 -4.59 -2.06
CA ARG A 22 1.76 -5.82 -2.83
C ARG A 22 0.58 -6.79 -2.80
N TRP A 23 0.04 -7.05 -1.62
CA TRP A 23 -0.99 -8.05 -1.40
C TRP A 23 -2.34 -7.63 -2.00
N ARG A 24 -2.69 -6.35 -1.87
CA ARG A 24 -3.94 -5.78 -2.39
C ARG A 24 -3.66 -4.41 -3.03
N PRO A 25 -3.11 -4.38 -4.27
CA PRO A 25 -2.75 -3.15 -4.96
C PRO A 25 -3.99 -2.33 -5.32
N ALA A 26 -3.88 -1.00 -5.20
CA ALA A 26 -4.99 -0.08 -5.52
C ALA A 26 -5.46 -0.17 -6.99
N ALA A 27 -4.56 -0.52 -7.92
CA ALA A 27 -4.87 -0.75 -9.33
C ALA A 27 -4.29 -2.12 -9.77
N PRO A 28 -5.03 -3.22 -9.58
CA PRO A 28 -4.51 -4.58 -9.76
C PRO A 28 -4.15 -4.94 -11.21
N VAL A 29 -4.77 -4.29 -12.19
CA VAL A 29 -4.47 -4.44 -13.63
C VAL A 29 -3.68 -3.24 -14.20
N GLY A 30 -3.21 -2.35 -13.32
CA GLY A 30 -2.54 -1.11 -13.71
C GLY A 30 -3.48 -0.14 -14.45
N ILE A 31 -2.88 0.90 -15.03
CA ILE A 31 -3.59 1.84 -15.92
C ILE A 31 -3.33 1.41 -17.37
N PRO A 32 -4.35 1.28 -18.23
CA PRO A 32 -4.12 0.86 -19.61
C PRO A 32 -3.22 1.82 -20.37
N HIS A 33 -2.25 1.25 -21.10
CA HIS A 33 -1.38 1.97 -22.02
C HIS A 33 -1.90 1.77 -23.45
N ARG A 34 -1.90 2.84 -24.26
CA ARG A 34 -2.17 2.75 -25.70
C ARG A 34 -0.85 2.67 -26.47
N VAL A 35 -0.76 1.69 -27.37
CA VAL A 35 0.38 1.49 -28.25
C VAL A 35 0.38 2.57 -29.33
N ALA A 36 1.48 3.33 -29.45
CA ALA A 36 1.53 4.52 -30.31
C ALA A 36 1.72 4.21 -31.80
N GLN A 37 2.38 3.09 -32.09
CA GLN A 37 2.69 2.55 -33.42
C GLN A 37 2.88 1.04 -33.28
N ASP A 38 2.80 0.30 -34.40
CA ASP A 38 3.09 -1.13 -34.40
C ASP A 38 4.44 -1.41 -33.72
N ASP A 39 4.44 -2.37 -32.81
CA ASP A 39 5.60 -2.78 -32.03
C ASP A 39 5.70 -4.31 -32.00
N TRP A 40 6.87 -4.85 -31.67
CA TRP A 40 7.09 -6.29 -31.62
C TRP A 40 7.72 -6.69 -30.30
N TYR A 41 7.11 -7.66 -29.62
CA TYR A 41 7.63 -8.23 -28.39
C TYR A 41 7.73 -9.75 -28.52
N GLU A 42 8.93 -10.31 -28.31
CA GLU A 42 9.20 -11.75 -28.43
C GLU A 42 8.69 -12.38 -29.74
N GLY A 43 8.79 -11.64 -30.85
CA GLY A 43 8.33 -12.09 -32.18
C GLY A 43 6.82 -11.98 -32.42
N MET A 44 6.07 -11.40 -31.48
CA MET A 44 4.64 -11.13 -31.62
C MET A 44 4.39 -9.66 -31.96
N LEU A 45 3.59 -9.41 -33.00
CA LEU A 45 3.12 -8.07 -33.34
C LEU A 45 2.15 -7.57 -32.27
N ILE A 46 2.42 -6.37 -31.76
CA ILE A 46 1.52 -5.56 -30.97
C ILE A 46 1.07 -4.41 -31.87
N PRO A 47 -0.15 -4.48 -32.44
CA PRO A 47 -0.62 -3.44 -33.35
C PRO A 47 -0.72 -2.08 -32.68
N LYS A 48 -0.52 -1.03 -33.48
CA LYS A 48 -0.88 0.34 -33.13
C LYS A 48 -2.31 0.39 -32.56
N ASP A 49 -2.51 1.25 -31.58
CA ASP A 49 -3.79 1.47 -30.89
C ASP A 49 -4.28 0.32 -30.01
N SER A 50 -3.52 -0.78 -29.90
CA SER A 50 -3.77 -1.81 -28.89
C SER A 50 -3.72 -1.23 -27.47
N SER A 51 -4.56 -1.76 -26.60
CA SER A 51 -4.53 -1.49 -25.17
C SER A 51 -3.70 -2.55 -24.46
N ILE A 52 -2.70 -2.11 -23.70
CA ILE A 52 -1.82 -2.96 -22.90
C ILE A 52 -2.12 -2.73 -21.44
N PHE A 53 -2.44 -3.81 -20.74
CA PHE A 53 -2.59 -3.82 -19.28
C PHE A 53 -1.36 -4.47 -18.66
N ILE A 54 -0.91 -3.90 -17.53
CA ILE A 54 0.19 -4.48 -16.75
C ILE A 54 -0.46 -5.11 -15.51
N PRO A 55 -0.51 -6.45 -15.42
CA PRO A 55 -1.27 -7.14 -14.38
C PRO A 55 -0.51 -7.13 -13.05
N ASN A 56 -0.46 -5.96 -12.39
CA ASN A 56 0.27 -5.73 -11.13
C ASN A 56 0.00 -6.80 -10.08
N TRP A 57 -1.27 -7.14 -9.82
CA TRP A 57 -1.64 -8.15 -8.82
C TRP A 57 -1.08 -9.52 -9.20
N ALA A 58 -1.19 -9.93 -10.46
CA ALA A 58 -0.66 -11.22 -10.92
C ALA A 58 0.86 -11.28 -10.84
N LEU A 59 1.56 -10.17 -11.15
CA LEU A 59 3.01 -10.08 -10.96
C LEU A 59 3.37 -10.26 -9.48
N HIS A 60 2.64 -9.59 -8.57
CA HIS A 60 2.83 -9.64 -7.12
C HIS A 60 2.42 -10.96 -6.45
N HIS A 61 1.64 -11.79 -7.14
CA HIS A 61 1.16 -13.08 -6.66
C HIS A 61 1.79 -14.27 -7.40
N SER A 62 2.88 -14.04 -8.15
CA SER A 62 3.52 -15.10 -8.91
C SER A 62 4.78 -15.62 -8.22
N GLU A 63 4.75 -16.90 -7.84
CA GLU A 63 5.93 -17.60 -7.34
C GLU A 63 7.07 -17.62 -8.37
N ARG A 64 6.76 -17.57 -9.68
CA ARG A 64 7.75 -17.47 -10.77
C ARG A 64 8.67 -16.25 -10.60
N PHE A 65 8.15 -15.16 -10.03
CA PHE A 65 8.93 -13.94 -9.78
C PHE A 65 9.55 -13.91 -8.38
N GLY A 66 9.41 -14.98 -7.60
CA GLY A 66 10.00 -15.11 -6.27
C GLY A 66 9.12 -14.60 -5.13
N TYR A 67 7.80 -14.50 -5.32
CA TYR A 67 6.88 -14.25 -4.21
C TYR A 67 6.48 -15.58 -3.54
N GLU A 68 7.25 -16.02 -2.55
CA GLU A 68 6.94 -17.23 -1.77
C GLU A 68 5.66 -17.04 -0.94
N ASP A 69 4.70 -17.97 -1.03
CA ASP A 69 3.42 -17.89 -0.30
C ASP A 69 2.73 -16.52 -0.51
N PRO A 70 2.40 -16.18 -1.77
CA PRO A 70 1.98 -14.83 -2.16
C PRO A 70 0.67 -14.36 -1.52
N ASP A 71 -0.17 -15.31 -1.08
CA ASP A 71 -1.46 -15.04 -0.46
C ASP A 71 -1.34 -14.68 1.03
N ALA A 72 -0.20 -14.99 1.66
CA ALA A 72 0.07 -14.58 3.02
C ALA A 72 0.60 -13.14 3.11
N PHE A 73 0.02 -12.37 4.02
CA PHE A 73 0.48 -11.03 4.38
C PHE A 73 1.73 -11.12 5.28
N LYS A 74 2.92 -10.91 4.70
CA LYS A 74 4.22 -11.01 5.39
C LYS A 74 5.04 -9.71 5.23
N PRO A 75 4.89 -8.71 6.11
CA PRO A 75 5.68 -7.47 6.05
C PRO A 75 7.19 -7.69 6.01
N GLU A 76 7.68 -8.74 6.67
CA GLU A 76 9.09 -9.11 6.81
C GLU A 76 9.81 -9.27 5.47
N ARG A 77 9.08 -9.52 4.38
CA ARG A 77 9.61 -9.50 3.01
C ARG A 77 10.46 -8.23 2.79
N TYR A 78 9.98 -7.07 3.25
CA TYR A 78 10.61 -5.78 3.01
C TYR A 78 11.58 -5.33 4.11
N ILE A 79 11.94 -6.18 5.08
CA ILE A 79 12.76 -5.78 6.25
C ILE A 79 14.13 -5.22 5.85
N ASN A 80 14.72 -5.76 4.78
CA ASN A 80 16.00 -5.31 4.23
C ASN A 80 15.85 -4.14 3.23
N HIS A 81 14.63 -3.61 3.06
CA HIS A 81 14.30 -2.51 2.14
C HIS A 81 13.58 -1.38 2.90
N PRO A 82 14.23 -0.72 3.88
CA PRO A 82 13.55 0.17 4.83
C PRO A 82 13.11 1.52 4.25
N LYS A 83 13.67 1.97 3.11
CA LYS A 83 13.28 3.24 2.45
C LYS A 83 11.87 3.18 1.83
N PRO A 84 11.16 4.29 1.64
CA PRO A 84 9.86 4.27 0.94
C PRO A 84 10.01 3.82 -0.53
N ALA A 85 8.92 3.35 -1.13
CA ALA A 85 8.89 2.82 -2.50
C ALA A 85 9.36 3.83 -3.55
N ASN A 86 9.20 5.14 -3.30
CA ASN A 86 9.69 6.18 -4.20
C ASN A 86 11.22 6.20 -4.34
N ASP A 87 11.95 5.85 -3.29
CA ASP A 87 13.42 5.87 -3.33
C ASP A 87 13.96 4.71 -4.16
N TYR A 88 13.29 3.55 -4.11
CA TYR A 88 13.66 2.39 -4.92
C TYR A 88 13.15 2.50 -6.35
N ALA A 89 11.97 3.06 -6.57
CA ALA A 89 11.40 3.22 -7.90
C ALA A 89 12.15 4.24 -8.77
N GLY A 90 12.81 5.22 -8.14
CA GLY A 90 13.65 6.21 -8.83
C GLY A 90 15.09 5.76 -9.10
N GLY A 91 15.49 4.56 -8.68
CA GLY A 91 16.83 4.03 -8.87
C GLY A 91 17.16 3.76 -10.34
N SER A 92 18.44 3.89 -10.71
CA SER A 92 18.92 3.60 -12.06
C SER A 92 18.93 2.11 -12.40
N ASP A 93 19.02 1.25 -11.38
CA ASP A 93 18.91 -0.20 -11.53
C ASP A 93 17.47 -0.65 -11.24
N TYR A 94 16.73 -0.92 -12.31
CA TYR A 94 15.35 -1.40 -12.19
C TYR A 94 15.27 -2.76 -11.49
N ASN A 95 16.34 -3.58 -11.52
CA ASN A 95 16.40 -4.87 -10.83
C ASN A 95 16.60 -4.70 -9.32
N ASN A 96 16.78 -3.48 -8.80
CA ASN A 96 16.88 -3.20 -7.37
C ASN A 96 15.65 -2.45 -6.81
N ARG A 97 14.55 -2.45 -7.55
CA ARG A 97 13.31 -1.78 -7.15
C ARG A 97 12.58 -2.61 -6.09
N ASP A 98 12.81 -2.34 -4.81
CA ASP A 98 12.18 -3.06 -3.68
C ASP A 98 12.32 -4.59 -3.81
N LYS A 99 13.55 -5.04 -4.09
CA LYS A 99 13.83 -6.40 -4.49
C LYS A 99 13.68 -7.37 -3.32
N LEU A 100 12.53 -8.04 -3.20
CA LEU A 100 12.30 -9.06 -2.17
C LEU A 100 13.18 -10.30 -2.38
N LEU A 101 13.21 -10.77 -3.64
CA LEU A 101 13.97 -11.91 -4.16
C LEU A 101 14.33 -11.63 -5.64
N GLN A 102 15.00 -12.55 -6.35
CA GLN A 102 15.62 -12.30 -7.68
C GLN A 102 14.81 -11.42 -8.66
N HIS A 103 13.47 -11.57 -8.73
CA HIS A 103 12.58 -10.82 -9.63
C HIS A 103 11.35 -10.18 -8.95
N ALA A 104 11.27 -10.21 -7.62
CA ALA A 104 10.10 -9.73 -6.89
C ALA A 104 10.28 -8.24 -6.57
N HIS A 105 9.54 -7.38 -7.28
CA HIS A 105 9.65 -5.92 -7.19
C HIS A 105 8.31 -5.27 -6.85
N HIS A 106 8.35 -4.17 -6.09
CA HIS A 106 7.13 -3.45 -5.74
C HIS A 106 6.64 -2.55 -6.89
N TYR A 107 5.64 -3.05 -7.63
CA TYR A 107 4.99 -2.36 -8.76
C TYR A 107 3.69 -1.60 -8.40
N GLY A 108 3.37 -1.42 -7.12
CA GLY A 108 2.10 -0.78 -6.70
C GLY A 108 1.86 0.62 -7.26
N TYR A 109 2.92 1.31 -7.69
CA TYR A 109 2.87 2.64 -8.30
C TYR A 109 3.06 2.63 -9.83
N GLY A 110 3.08 1.46 -10.49
CA GLY A 110 3.41 1.32 -11.91
C GLY A 110 4.91 1.41 -12.18
N ALA A 111 5.33 1.66 -13.42
CA ALA A 111 6.74 1.75 -13.81
C ALA A 111 6.95 2.68 -15.02
N GLY A 112 8.21 3.03 -15.27
CA GLY A 112 8.62 3.81 -16.45
C GLY A 112 8.05 5.23 -16.49
N ARG A 113 7.87 5.77 -17.70
CA ARG A 113 7.45 7.16 -17.95
C ARG A 113 6.07 7.53 -17.37
N ARG A 114 5.25 6.54 -17.00
CA ARG A 114 3.88 6.73 -16.49
C ARG A 114 3.73 6.22 -15.05
N ILE A 115 4.83 6.12 -14.32
CA ILE A 115 4.81 5.85 -12.88
C ILE A 115 3.96 6.90 -12.16
N CYS A 116 3.27 6.49 -11.09
CA CYS A 116 2.38 7.34 -10.31
C CYS A 116 3.09 8.64 -9.89
N PRO A 117 2.63 9.82 -10.34
CA PRO A 117 3.24 11.09 -9.96
C PRO A 117 3.02 11.42 -8.47
N GLY A 118 2.00 10.82 -7.86
CA GLY A 118 1.66 10.99 -6.45
C GLY A 118 2.48 10.15 -5.47
N ILE A 119 3.44 9.33 -5.94
CA ILE A 119 4.17 8.35 -5.12
C ILE A 119 4.80 8.98 -3.86
N HIS A 120 5.43 10.16 -3.97
CA HIS A 120 6.07 10.82 -2.84
C HIS A 120 5.08 11.29 -1.77
N LEU A 121 3.91 11.78 -2.20
CA LEU A 121 2.85 12.21 -1.29
C LEU A 121 2.20 10.99 -0.64
N ALA A 122 1.90 9.95 -1.42
CA ALA A 122 1.29 8.72 -0.96
C ALA A 122 2.13 8.05 0.13
N GLU A 123 3.41 7.76 -0.14
CA GLU A 123 4.31 7.08 0.80
C GLU A 123 4.39 7.84 2.14
N ARG A 124 4.60 9.16 2.10
CA ARG A 124 4.69 9.98 3.32
C ARG A 124 3.38 10.08 4.07
N THR A 125 2.25 10.04 3.36
CA THR A 125 0.92 10.18 3.98
C THR A 125 0.48 8.86 4.59
N GLN A 126 0.60 7.74 3.86
CA GLN A 126 0.33 6.40 4.36
C GLN A 126 1.17 6.09 5.59
N TRP A 127 2.49 6.34 5.54
CA TRP A 127 3.36 6.10 6.69
C TRP A 127 2.94 6.89 7.92
N ARG A 128 2.65 8.19 7.78
CA ARG A 128 2.18 9.02 8.90
C ARG A 128 0.83 8.55 9.44
N MET A 129 -0.12 8.19 8.58
CA MET A 129 -1.43 7.70 9.00
C MET A 129 -1.31 6.39 9.76
N VAL A 130 -0.62 5.39 9.19
CA VAL A 130 -0.43 4.08 9.82
C VAL A 130 0.32 4.21 11.13
N ALA A 131 1.42 4.97 11.18
CA ALA A 131 2.18 5.18 12.41
C ALA A 131 1.34 5.81 13.52
N LYS A 132 0.54 6.84 13.19
CA LYS A 132 -0.31 7.52 14.17
C LYS A 132 -1.45 6.62 14.66
N VAL A 133 -2.09 5.87 13.77
CA VAL A 133 -3.17 4.94 14.12
C VAL A 133 -2.65 3.83 15.03
N LEU A 134 -1.54 3.17 14.67
CA LEU A 134 -0.93 2.12 15.47
C LEU A 134 -0.45 2.62 16.84
N TRP A 135 0.08 3.84 16.89
CA TRP A 135 0.48 4.48 18.14
C TRP A 135 -0.71 4.87 19.04
N ALA A 136 -1.83 5.30 18.45
CA ALA A 136 -2.96 5.82 19.20
C ALA A 136 -3.90 4.73 19.72
N PHE A 137 -4.11 3.67 18.94
CA PHE A 137 -5.22 2.73 19.15
C PHE A 137 -4.77 1.27 19.24
N ASP A 138 -5.51 0.50 20.04
CA ASP A 138 -5.64 -0.94 19.92
C ASP A 138 -6.80 -1.21 18.94
N ILE A 139 -6.48 -1.84 17.82
CA ILE A 139 -7.44 -2.13 16.74
C ILE A 139 -7.99 -3.53 16.99
N GLN A 140 -9.31 -3.64 17.14
CA GLN A 140 -9.98 -4.88 17.50
C GLN A 140 -11.11 -5.19 16.52
N ILE A 141 -11.37 -6.49 16.36
CA ILE A 141 -12.54 -6.98 15.65
C ILE A 141 -13.73 -6.92 16.62
N PRO A 142 -14.90 -6.40 16.21
CA PRO A 142 -16.06 -6.37 17.09
C PRO A 142 -16.55 -7.79 17.43
N ILE A 143 -17.20 -7.92 18.58
CA ILE A 143 -17.80 -9.18 19.05
C ILE A 143 -19.28 -9.15 18.73
N ASP A 144 -19.81 -10.22 18.13
CA ASP A 144 -21.24 -10.38 17.92
C ASP A 144 -21.93 -10.57 19.28
N PRO A 145 -22.84 -9.67 19.69
CA PRO A 145 -23.51 -9.75 20.98
C PRO A 145 -24.42 -10.97 21.14
N LYS A 146 -24.79 -11.64 20.04
CA LYS A 146 -25.64 -12.85 20.06
C LYS A 146 -24.82 -14.12 20.27
N THR A 147 -23.66 -14.23 19.64
CA THR A 147 -22.83 -15.45 19.67
C THR A 147 -21.68 -15.36 20.67
N GLY A 148 -21.22 -14.14 20.99
CA GLY A 148 -20.02 -13.91 21.79
C GLY A 148 -18.71 -14.11 21.03
N GLU A 149 -18.77 -14.36 19.71
CA GLU A 149 -17.59 -14.57 18.85
C GLU A 149 -17.21 -13.28 18.10
N CYS A 150 -15.94 -13.15 17.71
CA CYS A 150 -15.50 -12.05 16.85
C CYS A 150 -16.15 -12.15 15.46
N PHE A 151 -16.52 -11.01 14.86
CA PHE A 151 -16.96 -10.99 13.46
C PHE A 151 -15.88 -11.57 12.54
N LYS A 152 -16.26 -12.45 11.62
CA LYS A 152 -15.33 -12.95 10.60
C LYS A 152 -15.09 -11.85 9.56
N LEU A 153 -13.86 -11.35 9.49
CA LEU A 153 -13.43 -10.47 8.40
C LEU A 153 -13.09 -11.33 7.18
N ASP A 154 -13.61 -10.95 6.02
CA ASP A 154 -13.25 -11.53 4.74
C ASP A 154 -12.13 -10.71 4.10
N PRO A 155 -10.90 -11.24 4.00
CA PRO A 155 -9.76 -10.52 3.39
C PRO A 155 -9.90 -10.33 1.87
N ASP A 156 -10.87 -10.98 1.23
CA ASP A 156 -11.13 -10.91 -0.20
C ASP A 156 -12.32 -10.00 -0.54
N ASN A 157 -13.03 -9.49 0.47
CA ASN A 157 -14.19 -8.61 0.28
C ASN A 157 -13.76 -7.18 -0.10
N TYR A 158 -13.47 -6.98 -1.38
CA TYR A 158 -13.08 -5.72 -1.99
C TYR A 158 -14.15 -5.24 -2.96
N ASN A 159 -14.22 -3.93 -3.18
CA ASN A 159 -15.10 -3.39 -4.19
C ASN A 159 -14.67 -3.83 -5.60
N GLU A 160 -15.66 -4.04 -6.47
CA GLU A 160 -15.42 -4.20 -7.89
C GLU A 160 -15.13 -2.85 -8.53
N GLY A 161 -14.17 -2.80 -9.46
CA GLY A 161 -13.91 -1.60 -10.25
C GLY A 161 -12.47 -1.46 -10.69
N PHE A 162 -12.18 -0.33 -11.34
CA PHE A 162 -10.83 -0.02 -11.79
C PHE A 162 -9.85 0.23 -10.64
N LEU A 163 -10.35 0.81 -9.55
CA LEU A 163 -9.62 0.97 -8.29
C LEU A 163 -10.23 0.05 -7.23
N HIS A 164 -9.35 -0.64 -6.51
CA HIS A 164 -9.71 -1.59 -5.47
C HIS A 164 -9.46 -1.00 -4.07
N GLY A 165 -10.35 -1.32 -3.15
CA GLY A 165 -10.33 -1.03 -1.73
C GLY A 165 -11.29 -1.99 -1.01
N PRO A 166 -11.10 -2.22 0.29
CA PRO A 166 -11.97 -3.11 1.03
C PRO A 166 -13.41 -2.60 1.02
N ALA A 167 -14.38 -3.51 0.91
CA ALA A 167 -15.78 -3.18 1.16
C ALA A 167 -15.95 -2.74 2.64
N PRO A 168 -17.04 -2.02 2.99
CA PRO A 168 -17.26 -1.60 4.37
C PRO A 168 -17.19 -2.77 5.37
N PHE A 169 -16.37 -2.61 6.41
CA PHE A 169 -16.25 -3.54 7.53
C PHE A 169 -16.19 -2.76 8.84
N GLU A 170 -16.52 -3.41 9.95
CA GLU A 170 -16.45 -2.80 11.27
C GLU A 170 -15.12 -3.11 11.95
N ALA A 171 -14.57 -2.11 12.64
CA ALA A 171 -13.39 -2.25 13.49
C ALA A 171 -13.51 -1.30 14.68
N ILE A 172 -13.04 -1.74 15.84
CA ILE A 172 -13.00 -0.94 17.06
C ILE A 172 -11.60 -0.33 17.18
N PHE A 173 -11.54 1.00 17.30
CA PHE A 173 -10.31 1.73 17.58
C PHE A 173 -10.33 2.20 19.03
N ALA A 174 -9.88 1.35 19.95
CA ALA A 174 -9.83 1.66 21.37
C ALA A 174 -8.55 2.44 21.68
N PRO A 175 -8.60 3.63 22.30
CA PRO A 175 -7.37 4.35 22.63
C PRO A 175 -6.49 3.56 23.60
N ARG A 176 -5.20 3.43 23.30
CA ARG A 176 -4.27 2.62 24.11
C ARG A 176 -4.16 3.04 25.57
N SER A 177 -4.31 4.35 25.84
CA SER A 177 -4.40 4.87 27.20
C SER A 177 -4.93 6.30 27.23
N GLN A 178 -5.29 6.77 28.44
CA GLN A 178 -5.68 8.16 28.66
C GLN A 178 -4.62 9.16 28.17
N LYS A 179 -3.33 8.86 28.36
CA LYS A 179 -2.22 9.71 27.87
C LYS A 179 -2.23 9.86 26.35
N HIS A 180 -2.54 8.81 25.59
CA HIS A 180 -2.65 8.91 24.12
C HIS A 180 -3.83 9.81 23.73
N MET A 181 -4.97 9.66 24.42
CA MET A 181 -6.14 10.51 24.21
C MET A 181 -5.89 11.98 24.51
N ASP A 182 -5.17 12.28 25.59
CA ASP A 182 -4.87 13.65 25.98
C ASP A 182 -4.02 14.34 24.91
N VAL A 183 -3.01 13.63 24.36
CA VAL A 183 -2.19 14.13 23.25
C VAL A 183 -3.04 14.34 21.99
N ILE A 184 -3.91 13.39 21.62
CA ILE A 184 -4.77 13.54 20.43
C ILE A 184 -5.68 14.77 20.57
N LYS A 185 -6.28 14.98 21.75
CA LYS A 185 -7.12 16.14 22.03
C LYS A 185 -6.34 17.45 22.01
N ALA A 186 -5.10 17.46 22.48
CA ALA A 186 -4.24 18.65 22.46
C ALA A 186 -3.85 19.08 21.03
N GLU A 187 -3.64 18.12 20.12
CA GLU A 187 -3.27 18.38 18.72
C GLU A 187 -4.47 18.80 17.83
N LEU A 188 -5.69 18.38 18.19
CA LEU A 188 -6.89 18.57 17.38
C LEU A 188 -7.18 20.03 16.98
N PRO A 189 -7.08 21.04 17.88
CA PRO A 189 -7.33 22.44 17.51
C PRO A 189 -6.37 22.94 16.42
N GLY A 190 -5.09 22.56 16.51
CA GLY A 190 -4.08 22.92 15.52
C GLY A 190 -4.39 22.31 14.15
N ALA A 191 -4.75 21.01 14.14
CA ALA A 191 -5.16 20.32 12.92
C ALA A 191 -6.40 20.96 12.28
N LYS A 192 -7.45 21.25 13.07
CA LYS A 192 -8.66 21.93 12.59
C LYS A 192 -8.35 23.32 12.02
N SER A 193 -7.50 24.08 12.70
CA SER A 193 -7.12 25.41 12.22
C SER A 193 -6.36 25.34 10.89
N PHE A 194 -5.51 24.33 10.70
CA PHE A 194 -4.79 24.11 9.45
C PHE A 194 -5.71 23.68 8.31
N LEU A 195 -6.71 22.82 8.59
CA LEU A 195 -7.62 22.28 7.58
C LEU A 195 -8.72 23.25 7.15
N LYS A 196 -9.10 24.20 8.02
CA LYS A 196 -10.18 25.17 7.79
C LYS A 196 -10.18 25.88 6.41
N PRO A 197 -9.04 26.27 5.81
CA PRO A 197 -9.04 26.90 4.48
C PRO A 197 -9.35 25.94 3.31
N TYR A 198 -9.40 24.64 3.56
CA TYR A 198 -9.57 23.58 2.55
C TYR A 198 -10.91 22.83 2.68
N GLU A 199 -11.72 23.17 3.69
CA GLU A 199 -13.11 22.72 3.87
C GLU A 199 -14.09 23.70 3.20
#